data_AF-A0A7V2VTS6-F1
#
_entry.id   AF-A0A7V2VTS6-F1
#
_cell.length_a   1.000
_cell.length_b   1.000
_cell.length_c   1.000
_cell.angle_alpha   90.00
_cell.angle_beta   90.00
_cell.angle_gamma   90.00
#
_symmetry.space_group_name_H-M   'P 1'
#
loop_
_entity.id
_entity.type
_entity.pdbx_description
1 polymer ?
#
loop_
_entity_poly.entity_id
_entity_poly.type
_entity_poly.pdbx_seq_one_letter_code
_entity_poly.pdbx_strand_id
1 'polypeptide(L)'
;MNEKDFLENYLWPSGDRLDRAFTHPLPDIEGLQKCGDFIVQSEYEDTFSTNIMTKYVSDALGVRLVEVYKNNQNKVTGVFLRLVGTMSLVKDGYPRVSIDAPIANVNSRTGEREDIKTRAFISLNMADPEQRKIFFDHLRGQAKAAGISYTETIPETRPEFAGLRWMATSKGANLDLIKQLRDYLWNSYKYLTEQTKEKIPFDYRPWQEYMIFDVSRRENLMFKGMGLSVPVEAQAAFFSVIVSGP
;
A
#
# COMPACT_ATOMS: atom_id res chain seq x y z
N MET A 1 17.72 2.87 11.07
CA MET A 1 17.11 2.12 12.19
C MET A 1 17.47 0.66 12.05
N ASN A 2 17.71 -0.08 13.14
CA ASN A 2 18.04 -1.51 13.06
C ASN A 2 16.76 -2.39 13.17
N GLU A 3 16.83 -3.62 12.69
CA GLU A 3 15.69 -4.55 12.66
C GLU A 3 15.14 -4.91 14.05
N LYS A 4 16.01 -4.97 15.06
CA LYS A 4 15.61 -5.26 16.44
C LYS A 4 14.68 -4.18 16.99
N ASP A 5 15.04 -2.91 16.81
CA ASP A 5 14.22 -1.77 17.25
C ASP A 5 12.84 -1.79 16.56
N PHE A 6 12.81 -2.16 15.26
CA PHE A 6 11.56 -2.33 14.52
C PHE A 6 10.71 -3.47 15.07
N LEU A 7 11.31 -4.60 15.42
CA LEU A 7 10.59 -5.72 16.00
C LEU A 7 10.05 -5.41 17.39
N GLU A 8 10.79 -4.68 18.21
CA GLU A 8 10.38 -4.40 19.60
C GLU A 8 9.34 -3.28 19.68
N ASN A 9 9.49 -2.21 18.89
CA ASN A 9 8.70 -0.98 19.11
C ASN A 9 7.59 -0.77 18.05
N TYR A 10 7.67 -1.36 16.86
CA TYR A 10 6.58 -1.25 15.88
C TYR A 10 5.37 -2.11 16.26
N LEU A 11 5.56 -3.13 17.10
CA LEU A 11 4.57 -4.18 17.36
C LEU A 11 3.26 -3.71 17.99
N TRP A 12 3.24 -2.50 18.53
CA TRP A 12 2.10 -1.99 19.26
C TRP A 12 1.86 -0.52 18.93
N PRO A 13 1.09 -0.22 17.87
CA PRO A 13 0.36 1.04 17.83
C PRO A 13 -0.65 0.96 18.98
N SER A 14 -0.25 1.41 20.17
CA SER A 14 -1.17 1.56 21.30
C SER A 14 -2.30 2.51 20.88
N GLY A 15 -3.48 2.34 21.47
CA GLY A 15 -4.69 3.10 21.11
C GLY A 15 -4.54 4.63 21.07
N ASP A 16 -3.47 5.16 21.66
CA ASP A 16 -3.18 6.59 21.72
C ASP A 16 -2.00 7.07 20.85
N ARG A 17 -1.14 6.17 20.34
CA ARG A 17 0.11 6.55 19.64
C ARG A 17 0.54 5.53 18.59
N LEU A 18 0.47 5.93 17.31
CA LEU A 18 1.42 5.46 16.31
C LEU A 18 2.79 5.98 16.76
N ASP A 19 3.75 5.09 17.01
CA ASP A 19 5.12 5.53 17.21
C ASP A 19 5.62 6.18 15.92
N ARG A 20 5.76 7.51 15.98
CA ARG A 20 6.14 8.34 14.84
C ARG A 20 7.53 7.99 14.30
N ALA A 21 8.36 7.27 15.07
CA ALA A 21 9.64 6.74 14.59
C ALA A 21 9.47 5.82 13.37
N PHE A 22 8.28 5.26 13.16
CA PHE A 22 7.96 4.36 12.05
C PHE A 22 7.12 5.01 10.95
N THR A 23 6.89 6.32 11.07
CA THR A 23 6.27 7.09 9.99
C THR A 23 7.32 7.55 9.00
N HIS A 24 6.96 7.56 7.72
CA HIS A 24 7.79 8.15 6.68
C HIS A 24 7.16 9.45 6.22
N PRO A 25 7.97 10.49 5.93
CA PRO A 25 7.46 11.69 5.31
C PRO A 25 6.76 11.31 4.00
N LEU A 26 5.64 11.97 3.74
CA LEU A 26 5.00 11.92 2.44
C LEU A 26 5.93 12.54 1.38
N PRO A 27 5.82 12.11 0.11
CA PRO A 27 6.42 12.84 -0.98
C PRO A 27 6.00 14.31 -0.94
N ASP A 28 6.86 15.20 -1.43
CA ASP A 28 6.57 16.63 -1.49
C ASP A 28 5.49 16.91 -2.55
N ILE A 29 4.24 16.92 -2.09
CA ILE A 29 3.04 17.18 -2.89
C ILE A 29 2.52 18.56 -2.49
N GLU A 30 2.53 19.49 -3.44
CA GLU A 30 2.10 20.87 -3.22
C GLU A 30 0.67 20.93 -2.65
N GLY A 31 0.48 21.73 -1.60
CA GLY A 31 -0.83 21.98 -1.00
C GLY A 31 -1.44 20.79 -0.27
N LEU A 32 -0.70 19.70 -0.06
CA LEU A 32 -1.22 18.51 0.61
C LEU A 32 -1.46 18.77 2.10
N GLN A 33 -2.73 18.71 2.51
CA GLN A 33 -3.20 18.93 3.87
C GLN A 33 -3.92 17.70 4.41
N LYS A 34 -3.67 17.38 5.68
CA LYS A 34 -4.37 16.31 6.38
C LYS A 34 -5.85 16.70 6.58
N CYS A 35 -6.76 15.80 6.23
CA CYS A 35 -8.21 16.05 6.36
C CYS A 35 -8.98 14.96 7.12
N GLY A 36 -8.33 13.86 7.53
CA GLY A 36 -8.98 12.86 8.37
C GLY A 36 -8.05 11.76 8.86
N ASP A 37 -8.44 11.14 9.97
CA ASP A 37 -7.81 9.96 10.55
C ASP A 37 -8.84 8.87 10.77
N PHE A 38 -8.44 7.64 10.49
CA PHE A 38 -9.25 6.45 10.72
C PHE A 38 -8.39 5.40 11.40
N ILE A 39 -8.92 4.82 12.47
CA ILE A 39 -8.28 3.74 13.20
C ILE A 39 -9.25 2.56 13.18
N VAL A 40 -8.82 1.44 12.60
CA VAL A 40 -9.56 0.17 12.62
C VAL A 40 -8.72 -0.84 13.37
N GLN A 41 -9.19 -1.20 14.56
CA GLN A 41 -8.58 -2.21 15.41
C GLN A 41 -9.50 -3.41 15.53
N SER A 42 -8.91 -4.59 15.54
CA SER A 42 -9.61 -5.82 15.85
C SER A 42 -8.68 -6.78 16.58
N GLU A 43 -9.25 -7.50 17.52
CA GLU A 43 -8.65 -8.68 18.10
C GLU A 43 -9.57 -9.85 17.76
N TYR A 44 -9.02 -10.85 17.06
CA TYR A 44 -9.78 -11.99 16.61
C TYR A 44 -8.91 -13.25 16.66
N GLU A 45 -9.38 -14.25 17.40
CA GLU A 45 -8.59 -15.42 17.78
C GLU A 45 -7.23 -14.98 18.38
N ASP A 46 -6.12 -15.55 17.92
CA ASP A 46 -4.78 -15.20 18.40
C ASP A 46 -4.19 -13.96 17.72
N THR A 47 -4.93 -13.28 16.82
CA THR A 47 -4.39 -12.18 16.01
C THR A 47 -4.88 -10.82 16.49
N PHE A 48 -3.93 -9.93 16.74
CA PHE A 48 -4.18 -8.52 16.93
C PHE A 48 -3.91 -7.76 15.62
N SER A 49 -4.89 -6.98 15.19
CA SER A 49 -4.81 -6.15 13.99
C SER A 49 -5.07 -4.68 14.32
N THR A 50 -4.20 -3.80 13.86
CA THR A 50 -4.38 -2.35 13.93
C THR A 50 -4.06 -1.73 12.59
N ASN A 51 -4.98 -0.91 12.08
CA ASN A 51 -4.84 -0.15 10.84
C ASN A 51 -5.05 1.32 11.17
N ILE A 52 -4.05 2.14 10.90
CA ILE A 52 -4.09 3.60 11.04
C ILE A 52 -4.00 4.16 9.63
N MET A 53 -5.05 4.88 9.23
CA MET A 53 -5.18 5.43 7.88
C MET A 53 -5.37 6.94 7.99
N THR A 54 -4.50 7.69 7.36
CA THR A 54 -4.55 9.16 7.35
C THR A 54 -4.91 9.63 5.95
N LYS A 55 -5.95 10.46 5.84
CA LYS A 55 -6.36 11.07 4.57
C LYS A 55 -5.78 12.46 4.43
N TYR A 56 -5.34 12.75 3.21
CA TYR A 56 -4.82 14.04 2.81
C TYR A 56 -5.45 14.48 1.49
N VAL A 57 -5.57 15.79 1.31
CA VAL A 57 -6.09 16.42 0.10
C VAL A 57 -5.20 17.59 -0.30
N SER A 58 -5.02 17.78 -1.60
CA SER A 58 -4.50 19.02 -2.18
C SER A 58 -5.54 19.55 -3.14
N ASP A 59 -6.24 20.61 -2.73
CA ASP A 59 -7.24 21.26 -3.56
C ASP A 59 -6.59 21.94 -4.78
N ALA A 60 -5.37 22.44 -4.62
CA ALA A 60 -4.60 23.08 -5.69
C ALA A 60 -4.30 22.12 -6.85
N LEU A 61 -4.05 20.84 -6.55
CA LEU A 61 -3.71 19.82 -7.55
C LEU A 61 -4.86 18.85 -7.86
N GLY A 62 -5.97 18.92 -7.13
CA GLY A 62 -7.04 17.92 -7.19
C GLY A 62 -6.53 16.52 -6.78
N VAL A 63 -5.63 16.43 -5.80
CA VAL A 63 -5.02 15.18 -5.35
C VAL A 63 -5.64 14.74 -4.03
N ARG A 64 -5.97 13.45 -3.92
CA ARG A 64 -6.33 12.79 -2.67
C ARG A 64 -5.35 11.66 -2.40
N LEU A 65 -4.86 11.59 -1.17
CA LEU A 65 -3.91 10.58 -0.72
C LEU A 65 -4.42 9.93 0.57
N VAL A 66 -4.30 8.61 0.66
CA VAL A 66 -4.47 7.85 1.89
C VAL A 66 -3.15 7.18 2.22
N GLU A 67 -2.59 7.52 3.38
CA GLU A 67 -1.42 6.86 3.96
C GLU A 67 -1.87 5.80 4.96
N VAL A 68 -1.20 4.66 4.96
CA VAL A 68 -1.60 3.49 5.73
C VAL A 68 -0.43 2.93 6.52
N TYR A 69 -0.68 2.73 7.81
CA TYR A 69 0.15 1.94 8.71
C TYR A 69 -0.69 0.78 9.24
N LYS A 70 -0.27 -0.45 8.96
CA LYS A 70 -0.97 -1.68 9.36
C LYS A 70 -0.05 -2.56 10.18
N ASN A 71 -0.61 -3.22 11.17
CA ASN A 71 0.01 -4.30 11.91
C ASN A 71 -1.01 -5.43 12.01
N ASN A 72 -0.65 -6.62 11.55
CA ASN A 72 -1.33 -7.87 11.85
C ASN A 72 -0.31 -8.78 12.52
N GLN A 73 -0.58 -9.23 13.74
CA GLN A 73 0.33 -10.12 14.46
C GLN A 73 -0.45 -11.22 15.17
N ASN A 74 -0.03 -12.46 14.95
CA ASN A 74 -0.43 -13.56 15.81
C ASN A 74 0.39 -13.49 17.12
N LYS A 75 -0.30 -13.29 18.24
CA LYS A 75 0.28 -13.08 19.58
C LYS A 75 0.93 -14.34 20.15
N VAL A 76 0.57 -15.52 19.66
CA VAL A 76 1.10 -16.81 20.12
C VAL A 76 2.31 -17.23 19.30
N THR A 77 2.21 -17.19 17.97
CA THR A 77 3.28 -17.67 17.07
C THR A 77 4.32 -16.61 16.76
N GLY A 78 3.98 -15.32 16.91
CA GLY A 78 4.83 -14.20 16.53
C GLY A 78 4.93 -13.99 15.01
N VAL A 79 4.08 -14.65 14.21
CA VAL A 79 3.92 -14.33 12.78
C VAL A 79 3.31 -12.95 12.63
N PHE A 80 3.82 -12.15 11.70
CA PHE A 80 3.30 -10.82 11.43
C PHE A 80 3.37 -10.41 9.96
N LEU A 81 2.50 -9.46 9.62
CA LEU A 81 2.57 -8.64 8.42
C LEU A 81 2.29 -7.19 8.79
N ARG A 82 3.18 -6.29 8.38
CA ARG A 82 3.11 -4.86 8.70
C ARG A 82 3.17 -4.05 7.42
N LEU A 83 2.27 -3.09 7.24
CA LEU A 83 2.41 -2.09 6.17
C LEU A 83 3.00 -0.83 6.77
N VAL A 84 4.16 -0.40 6.28
CA VAL A 84 4.89 0.75 6.83
C VAL A 84 4.90 1.86 5.80
N GLY A 85 3.88 2.71 5.80
CA GLY A 85 3.81 3.83 4.86
C GLY A 85 3.35 3.42 3.46
N THR A 86 2.43 2.45 3.38
CA THR A 86 1.64 2.18 2.17
C THR A 86 0.87 3.45 1.79
N MET A 87 0.78 3.77 0.49
CA MET A 87 0.06 4.93 0.01
C MET A 87 -0.91 4.55 -1.12
N SER A 88 -2.09 5.13 -1.10
CA SER A 88 -3.08 5.11 -2.18
C SER A 88 -3.30 6.55 -2.61
N LEU A 89 -3.12 6.86 -3.88
CA LEU A 89 -3.24 8.23 -4.38
C LEU A 89 -4.08 8.27 -5.66
N VAL A 90 -4.85 9.34 -5.79
CA VAL A 90 -5.65 9.65 -6.97
C VAL A 90 -5.59 11.15 -7.23
N LYS A 91 -5.44 11.52 -8.50
CA LYS A 91 -5.68 12.88 -8.98
C LYS A 91 -6.98 12.88 -9.78
N ASP A 92 -7.79 13.92 -9.63
CA ASP A 92 -9.03 14.07 -10.39
C ASP A 92 -8.79 13.89 -11.90
N GLY A 93 -9.58 13.00 -12.49
CA GLY A 93 -9.49 12.62 -13.90
C GLY A 93 -8.38 11.62 -14.26
N TYR A 94 -7.64 11.07 -13.31
CA TYR A 94 -6.55 10.13 -13.56
C TYR A 94 -6.71 8.78 -12.86
N PRO A 95 -6.08 7.71 -13.39
CA PRO A 95 -6.13 6.39 -12.76
C PRO A 95 -5.54 6.39 -11.36
N ARG A 96 -6.02 5.49 -10.50
CA ARG A 96 -5.54 5.37 -9.11
C ARG A 96 -4.18 4.67 -9.06
N VAL A 97 -3.24 5.24 -8.31
CA VAL A 97 -1.90 4.67 -8.10
C VAL A 97 -1.70 4.27 -6.64
N SER A 98 -0.89 3.25 -6.38
CA SER A 98 -0.49 2.92 -5.00
C SER A 98 0.83 2.21 -4.88
N ILE A 99 1.41 2.34 -3.70
CA ILE A 99 2.46 1.47 -3.19
C ILE A 99 1.93 0.70 -1.98
N ASP A 100 1.99 -0.62 -2.04
CA ASP A 100 1.76 -1.51 -0.91
C ASP A 100 3.10 -2.07 -0.44
N ALA A 101 3.49 -1.78 0.81
CA ALA A 101 4.85 -2.01 1.32
C ALA A 101 4.88 -2.95 2.54
N PRO A 102 4.53 -4.24 2.40
CA PRO A 102 4.58 -5.17 3.52
C PRO A 102 6.01 -5.53 3.97
N ILE A 103 6.22 -5.47 5.28
CA ILE A 103 7.30 -6.11 6.00
C ILE A 103 6.72 -7.28 6.78
N ALA A 104 7.17 -8.50 6.48
CA ALA A 104 6.60 -9.73 7.04
C ALA A 104 7.67 -10.79 7.29
N ASN A 105 7.40 -11.69 8.24
CA ASN A 105 8.19 -12.90 8.51
C ASN A 105 7.44 -14.18 8.08
N VAL A 106 6.56 -14.06 7.09
CA VAL A 106 5.73 -15.14 6.55
C VAL A 106 5.62 -15.01 5.04
N ASN A 107 5.71 -16.14 4.35
CA ASN A 107 5.57 -16.21 2.91
C ASN A 107 4.08 -16.14 2.54
N SER A 108 3.69 -15.14 1.75
CA SER A 108 2.29 -14.92 1.40
C SER A 108 1.67 -15.97 0.48
N ARG A 109 2.49 -16.82 -0.13
CA ARG A 109 2.05 -17.88 -1.03
C ARG A 109 1.97 -19.24 -0.33
N THR A 110 2.95 -19.56 0.52
CA THR A 110 3.02 -20.87 1.19
C THR A 110 2.45 -20.84 2.61
N GLY A 111 2.36 -19.67 3.23
CA GLY A 111 1.98 -19.53 4.64
C GLY A 111 3.09 -19.89 5.63
N GLU A 112 4.24 -20.33 5.13
CA GLU A 112 5.37 -20.74 5.97
C GLU A 112 6.12 -19.52 6.51
N ARG A 113 6.61 -19.66 7.74
CA ARG A 113 7.48 -18.67 8.36
C ARG A 113 8.79 -18.57 7.58
N GLU A 114 9.28 -17.35 7.42
CA GLU A 114 10.54 -17.05 6.75
C GLU A 114 11.27 -15.90 7.44
N ASP A 115 12.52 -15.67 7.05
CA ASP A 115 13.25 -14.46 7.43
C ASP A 115 12.45 -13.22 7.04
N ILE A 116 12.62 -12.15 7.83
CA ILE A 116 11.94 -10.88 7.58
C ILE A 116 12.32 -10.37 6.20
N LYS A 117 11.31 -9.96 5.44
CA LYS A 117 11.47 -9.37 4.11
C LYS A 117 10.60 -8.14 3.97
N THR A 118 11.15 -7.14 3.31
CA THR A 118 10.42 -5.99 2.80
C THR A 118 10.05 -6.26 1.34
N ARG A 119 8.77 -6.16 1.02
CA ARG A 119 8.25 -6.22 -0.35
C ARG A 119 7.53 -4.92 -0.61
N ALA A 120 7.72 -4.33 -1.78
CA ALA A 120 7.04 -3.11 -2.19
C ALA A 120 6.39 -3.34 -3.56
N PHE A 121 5.08 -3.23 -3.61
CA PHE A 121 4.27 -3.42 -4.81
C PHE A 121 3.72 -2.08 -5.29
N ILE A 122 4.06 -1.69 -6.50
CA ILE A 122 3.52 -0.49 -7.15
C ILE A 122 2.51 -0.90 -8.23
N SER A 123 1.34 -0.28 -8.22
CA SER A 123 0.27 -0.54 -9.19
C SER A 123 -0.38 0.76 -9.65
N LEU A 124 -0.68 0.82 -10.94
CA LEU A 124 -1.48 1.86 -11.58
C LEU A 124 -2.74 1.21 -12.15
N ASN A 125 -3.82 1.25 -11.37
CA ASN A 125 -5.06 0.57 -11.69
C ASN A 125 -5.94 1.45 -12.57
N MET A 126 -6.74 0.85 -13.45
CA MET A 126 -7.67 1.49 -14.39
C MET A 126 -7.01 2.38 -15.45
N ALA A 127 -5.68 2.38 -15.52
CA ALA A 127 -4.94 3.06 -16.59
C ALA A 127 -5.08 2.30 -17.90
N ASP A 128 -5.19 3.05 -19.00
CA ASP A 128 -5.09 2.49 -20.35
C ASP A 128 -3.62 2.11 -20.69
N PRO A 129 -3.38 1.41 -21.82
CA PRO A 129 -2.04 0.97 -22.19
C PRO A 129 -1.01 2.10 -22.33
N GLU A 130 -1.41 3.29 -22.82
CA GLU A 130 -0.53 4.44 -22.99
C GLU A 130 -0.11 5.01 -21.63
N GLN A 131 -1.09 5.25 -20.76
CA GLN A 131 -0.87 5.73 -19.40
C GLN A 131 0.02 4.75 -18.60
N ARG A 132 -0.22 3.44 -18.71
CA ARG A 132 0.63 2.41 -18.10
C ARG A 132 2.06 2.50 -18.61
N LYS A 133 2.25 2.62 -19.92
CA LYS A 133 3.57 2.73 -20.52
C LYS A 133 4.32 3.95 -19.98
N ILE A 134 3.71 5.13 -20.00
CA ILE A 134 4.33 6.38 -19.53
C ILE A 134 4.76 6.26 -18.06
N PHE A 135 3.84 5.81 -17.20
CA PHE A 135 4.12 5.69 -15.77
C PHE A 135 5.22 4.66 -15.47
N PHE A 136 5.12 3.45 -16.01
CA PHE A 136 6.07 2.39 -15.70
C PHE A 136 7.43 2.62 -16.36
N ASP A 137 7.52 3.20 -17.57
CA ASP A 137 8.81 3.57 -18.16
C ASP A 137 9.56 4.58 -17.29
N HIS A 138 8.87 5.61 -16.78
CA HIS A 138 9.46 6.59 -15.86
C HIS A 138 9.89 5.94 -14.53
N LEU A 139 9.05 5.06 -13.96
CA LEU A 139 9.37 4.33 -12.72
C LEU A 139 10.61 3.43 -12.89
N ARG A 140 10.70 2.70 -14.01
CA ARG A 140 11.85 1.85 -14.34
C ARG A 140 13.13 2.66 -14.47
N GLY A 141 13.06 3.85 -15.09
CA GLY A 141 14.19 4.78 -15.19
C GLY A 141 14.73 5.16 -13.82
N GLN A 142 13.85 5.57 -12.90
CA GLN A 142 14.23 5.91 -11.53
C GLN A 142 14.81 4.71 -10.77
N ALA A 143 14.17 3.54 -10.83
CA ALA A 143 14.63 2.33 -10.17
C ALA A 143 16.01 1.87 -10.69
N LYS A 144 16.23 1.90 -12.01
CA LYS A 144 17.51 1.55 -12.64
C LYS A 144 18.63 2.52 -12.21
N ALA A 145 18.35 3.82 -12.19
CA ALA A 145 19.32 4.82 -11.74
C ALA A 145 19.73 4.63 -10.28
N ALA A 146 18.81 4.14 -9.44
CA ALA A 146 19.04 3.85 -8.03
C ALA A 146 19.61 2.44 -7.75
N GLY A 147 19.81 1.60 -8.79
CA GLY A 147 20.26 0.22 -8.61
C GLY A 147 19.22 -0.70 -7.93
N ILE A 148 17.93 -0.33 -7.95
CA ILE A 148 16.86 -1.12 -7.35
C ILE A 148 16.47 -2.25 -8.31
N SER A 149 16.63 -3.49 -7.86
CA SER A 149 16.15 -4.67 -8.59
C SER A 149 14.64 -4.83 -8.42
N TYR A 150 13.95 -5.16 -9.52
CA TYR A 150 12.50 -5.33 -9.51
C TYR A 150 12.03 -6.43 -10.47
N THR A 151 10.79 -6.83 -10.29
CA THR A 151 10.06 -7.73 -11.18
C THR A 151 8.71 -7.14 -11.54
N GLU A 152 8.14 -7.57 -12.66
CA GLU A 152 6.84 -7.11 -13.11
C GLU A 152 5.98 -8.33 -13.45
N THR A 153 4.72 -8.28 -13.03
CA THR A 153 3.77 -9.38 -13.25
C THR A 153 2.40 -8.82 -13.60
N ILE A 154 1.68 -9.52 -14.48
CA ILE A 154 0.25 -9.30 -14.71
C ILE A 154 -0.46 -10.49 -14.07
N PRO A 155 -1.10 -10.33 -12.90
CA PRO A 155 -1.73 -11.47 -12.23
C PRO A 155 -2.97 -11.93 -12.99
N GLU A 156 -2.96 -13.16 -13.52
CA GLU A 156 -4.07 -13.74 -14.29
C GLU A 156 -5.39 -13.81 -13.50
N THR A 157 -5.31 -13.85 -12.17
CA THR A 157 -6.47 -13.96 -11.27
C THR A 157 -7.09 -12.61 -10.91
N ARG A 158 -6.56 -11.50 -11.44
CA ARG A 158 -7.07 -10.15 -11.18
C ARG A 158 -7.86 -9.62 -12.38
N PRO A 159 -8.84 -8.71 -12.14
CA PRO A 159 -9.51 -8.02 -13.23
C PRO A 159 -8.50 -7.29 -14.13
N GLU A 160 -8.81 -7.15 -15.42
CA GLU A 160 -7.96 -6.50 -16.41
C GLU A 160 -7.56 -5.06 -16.01
N PHE A 161 -8.48 -4.36 -15.34
CA PHE A 161 -8.22 -3.01 -14.84
C PHE A 161 -7.16 -2.95 -13.73
N ALA A 162 -6.84 -4.04 -13.04
CA ALA A 162 -5.76 -4.04 -12.03
C ALA A 162 -4.37 -3.91 -12.67
N GLY A 163 -4.23 -4.34 -13.93
CA GLY A 163 -3.03 -4.11 -14.73
C GLY A 163 -1.74 -4.72 -14.17
N LEU A 164 -0.63 -4.10 -14.55
CA LEU A 164 0.73 -4.49 -14.17
C LEU A 164 0.97 -4.24 -12.66
N ARG A 165 1.59 -5.22 -12.01
CA ARG A 165 2.17 -5.08 -10.68
C ARG A 165 3.69 -5.07 -10.78
N TRP A 166 4.27 -3.94 -10.40
CA TRP A 166 5.71 -3.77 -10.25
C TRP A 166 6.11 -4.12 -8.82
N MET A 167 7.18 -4.89 -8.60
CA MET A 167 7.58 -5.36 -7.28
C MET A 167 9.09 -5.25 -7.06
N ALA A 168 9.49 -4.60 -5.97
CA ALA A 168 10.83 -4.70 -5.40
C ALA A 168 10.82 -5.56 -4.12
N THR A 169 11.94 -6.19 -3.81
CA THR A 169 12.10 -7.01 -2.60
C THR A 169 13.48 -6.77 -1.98
N SER A 170 13.54 -6.72 -0.66
CA SER A 170 14.76 -6.62 0.12
C SER A 170 14.71 -7.55 1.33
N LYS A 171 15.88 -8.00 1.77
CA LYS A 171 16.02 -8.75 3.04
C LYS A 171 15.87 -7.78 4.21
N GLY A 172 15.27 -8.27 5.29
CA GLY A 172 15.04 -7.50 6.52
C GLY A 172 14.02 -6.38 6.37
N ALA A 173 13.93 -5.56 7.41
CA ALA A 173 13.13 -4.33 7.42
C ALA A 173 13.88 -3.18 6.72
N ASN A 174 13.48 -2.84 5.49
CA ASN A 174 14.15 -1.83 4.65
C ASN A 174 13.26 -0.61 4.42
N LEU A 175 13.26 0.27 5.41
CA LEU A 175 12.46 1.49 5.42
C LEU A 175 12.93 2.54 4.40
N ASP A 176 14.23 2.59 4.12
CA ASP A 176 14.80 3.51 3.14
C ASP A 176 14.34 3.18 1.72
N LEU A 177 14.27 1.89 1.38
CA LEU A 177 13.68 1.45 0.12
C LEU A 177 12.22 1.89 0.00
N ILE A 178 11.42 1.74 1.06
CA ILE A 178 10.01 2.14 1.04
C ILE A 178 9.90 3.65 0.80
N LYS A 179 10.68 4.46 1.53
CA LYS A 179 10.72 5.91 1.36
C LYS A 179 11.06 6.30 -0.08
N GLN A 180 12.14 5.75 -0.63
CA GLN A 180 12.56 6.03 -2.02
C GLN A 180 11.47 5.66 -3.04
N LEU A 181 10.81 4.51 -2.86
CA LEU A 181 9.76 4.07 -3.78
C LEU A 181 8.47 4.89 -3.66
N ARG A 182 8.18 5.48 -2.49
CA ARG A 182 7.10 6.46 -2.33
C ARG A 182 7.36 7.71 -3.17
N ASP A 183 8.59 8.22 -3.16
CA ASP A 183 8.99 9.37 -3.97
C ASP A 183 8.95 9.05 -5.46
N TYR A 184 9.47 7.88 -5.87
CA TYR A 184 9.46 7.46 -7.27
C TYR A 184 8.05 7.23 -7.81
N LEU A 185 7.15 6.68 -6.99
CA LEU A 185 5.74 6.55 -7.32
C LEU A 185 5.11 7.92 -7.59
N TRP A 186 5.31 8.89 -6.70
CA TRP A 186 4.77 10.23 -6.88
C TRP A 186 5.33 10.91 -8.12
N ASN A 187 6.65 10.89 -8.30
CA ASN A 187 7.30 11.50 -9.47
C ASN A 187 6.81 10.89 -10.79
N SER A 188 6.67 9.56 -10.86
CA SER A 188 6.11 8.89 -12.04
C SER A 188 4.65 9.22 -12.27
N TYR A 189 3.87 9.38 -11.20
CA TYR A 189 2.46 9.74 -11.32
C TYR A 189 2.30 11.19 -11.78
N LYS A 190 3.08 12.11 -11.21
CA LYS A 190 3.16 13.51 -11.67
C LYS A 190 3.54 13.58 -13.14
N TYR A 191 4.61 12.88 -13.55
CA TYR A 191 5.03 12.81 -14.94
C TYR A 191 3.90 12.31 -15.85
N LEU A 192 3.21 11.21 -15.48
CA LEU A 192 2.04 10.74 -16.21
C LEU A 192 0.98 11.84 -16.39
N THR A 193 0.65 12.57 -15.32
CA THR A 193 -0.39 13.61 -15.35
C THR A 193 0.01 14.80 -16.21
N GLU A 194 1.31 15.10 -16.31
CA GLU A 194 1.83 16.18 -17.17
C GLU A 194 1.88 15.77 -18.65
N GLN A 195 2.04 14.48 -18.94
CA GLN A 195 2.13 13.95 -20.30
C GLN A 195 0.78 13.55 -20.91
N THR A 196 -0.29 13.45 -20.11
CA THR A 196 -1.58 12.93 -20.58
C THR A 196 -2.73 13.84 -20.17
N LYS A 197 -3.82 13.80 -20.94
CA LYS A 197 -5.04 14.53 -20.61
C LYS A 197 -5.84 13.80 -19.54
N GLU A 198 -6.43 14.58 -18.64
CA GLU A 198 -7.41 14.08 -17.68
C GLU A 198 -8.64 13.51 -18.39
N LYS A 199 -9.28 12.51 -17.77
CA LYS A 199 -10.54 11.90 -18.19
C LYS A 199 -11.61 12.24 -17.17
N ILE A 200 -12.53 13.15 -17.51
CA ILE A 200 -13.59 13.59 -16.61
C ILE A 200 -14.95 13.24 -17.23
N PRO A 201 -15.84 12.51 -16.52
CA PRO A 201 -15.61 11.87 -15.22
C PRO A 201 -14.76 10.61 -15.32
N PHE A 202 -14.00 10.29 -14.27
CA PHE A 202 -13.31 9.01 -14.13
C PHE A 202 -14.15 8.09 -13.23
N ASP A 203 -14.49 6.89 -13.71
CA ASP A 203 -15.30 5.94 -12.92
C ASP A 203 -14.41 5.03 -12.04
N TYR A 204 -14.39 5.32 -10.74
CA TYR A 204 -13.63 4.53 -9.75
C TYR A 204 -14.40 3.35 -9.17
N ARG A 205 -15.71 3.23 -9.45
CA ARG A 205 -16.58 2.22 -8.82
C ARG A 205 -16.10 0.78 -9.04
N PRO A 206 -15.65 0.36 -10.24
CA PRO A 206 -15.17 -1.01 -10.44
C PRO A 206 -14.00 -1.38 -9.52
N TRP A 207 -13.09 -0.45 -9.27
CA TRP A 207 -11.97 -0.66 -8.35
C TRP A 207 -12.45 -0.69 -6.89
N GLN A 208 -13.37 0.20 -6.52
CA GLN A 208 -13.93 0.28 -5.17
C GLN A 208 -14.63 -1.02 -4.78
N GLU A 209 -15.53 -1.52 -5.63
CA GLU A 209 -16.27 -2.76 -5.40
C GLU A 209 -15.32 -3.96 -5.31
N TYR A 210 -14.39 -4.07 -6.26
CA TYR A 210 -13.40 -5.15 -6.25
C TYR A 210 -12.56 -5.17 -4.97
N MET A 211 -12.11 -4.01 -4.49
CA MET A 211 -11.30 -3.94 -3.28
C MET A 211 -12.12 -4.24 -2.02
N ILE A 212 -13.32 -3.66 -1.91
CA ILE A 212 -14.17 -3.81 -0.71
C ILE A 212 -14.71 -5.24 -0.58
N PHE A 213 -15.07 -5.90 -1.69
CA PHE A 213 -15.72 -7.20 -1.63
C PHE A 213 -14.79 -8.36 -1.99
N ASP A 214 -14.12 -8.32 -3.14
CA ASP A 214 -13.31 -9.45 -3.61
C ASP A 214 -11.96 -9.52 -2.90
N VAL A 215 -11.25 -8.40 -2.80
CA VAL A 215 -9.92 -8.38 -2.15
C VAL A 215 -10.05 -8.64 -0.65
N SER A 216 -11.07 -8.10 0.04
CA SER A 216 -11.34 -8.43 1.44
C SER A 216 -11.45 -9.93 1.69
N ARG A 217 -12.23 -10.65 0.85
CA ARG A 217 -12.40 -12.10 0.97
C ARG A 217 -11.10 -12.85 0.68
N ARG A 218 -10.40 -12.47 -0.39
CA ARG A 218 -9.12 -13.09 -0.77
C ARG A 218 -8.05 -12.87 0.30
N GLU A 219 -7.96 -11.68 0.87
CA GLU A 219 -7.01 -11.38 1.94
C GLU A 219 -7.38 -12.10 3.24
N ASN A 220 -8.66 -12.22 3.59
CA ASN A 220 -9.07 -13.03 4.73
C ASN A 220 -8.57 -14.49 4.61
N LEU A 221 -8.76 -15.12 3.45
CA LEU A 221 -8.27 -16.48 3.20
C LEU A 221 -6.74 -16.57 3.19
N MET A 222 -6.08 -15.59 2.56
CA MET A 222 -4.62 -15.51 2.53
C MET A 222 -4.03 -15.36 3.94
N PHE A 223 -4.58 -14.45 4.75
CA PHE A 223 -4.14 -14.26 6.14
C PHE A 223 -4.33 -15.53 6.94
N LYS A 224 -5.47 -16.23 6.80
CA LYS A 224 -5.68 -17.51 7.47
C LYS A 224 -4.62 -18.54 7.10
N GLY A 225 -4.23 -18.61 5.83
CA GLY A 225 -3.11 -19.45 5.36
C GLY A 225 -1.75 -19.07 5.96
N MET A 226 -1.55 -17.80 6.30
CA MET A 226 -0.35 -17.30 6.99
C MET A 226 -0.37 -17.54 8.52
N GLY A 227 -1.45 -18.10 9.08
CA GLY A 227 -1.63 -18.17 10.54
C GLY A 227 -2.02 -16.82 11.18
N LEU A 228 -2.57 -15.91 10.39
CA LEU A 228 -3.16 -14.64 10.83
C LEU A 228 -4.68 -14.69 10.68
N SER A 229 -5.39 -14.28 11.72
CA SER A 229 -6.86 -14.29 11.73
C SER A 229 -7.38 -12.86 11.73
N VAL A 230 -7.71 -12.34 10.54
CA VAL A 230 -8.34 -11.01 10.42
C VAL A 230 -9.73 -11.16 9.80
N PRO A 231 -10.81 -10.71 10.49
CA PRO A 231 -12.17 -10.81 9.98
C PRO A 231 -12.31 -10.14 8.61
N VAL A 232 -13.18 -10.70 7.76
CA VAL A 232 -13.44 -10.15 6.42
C VAL A 232 -14.06 -8.76 6.51
N GLU A 233 -14.87 -8.51 7.54
CA GLU A 233 -15.49 -7.22 7.83
C GLU A 233 -14.44 -6.16 8.19
N ALA A 234 -13.40 -6.54 8.94
CA ALA A 234 -12.28 -5.64 9.25
C ALA A 234 -11.48 -5.30 7.98
N GLN A 235 -11.28 -6.26 7.06
CA GLN A 235 -10.67 -5.98 5.76
C GLN A 235 -11.56 -5.09 4.88
N ALA A 236 -12.87 -5.34 4.84
CA ALA A 236 -13.80 -4.52 4.07
C ALA A 236 -13.84 -3.08 4.60
N ALA A 237 -13.86 -2.89 5.92
CA ALA A 237 -13.75 -1.58 6.55
C ALA A 237 -12.44 -0.87 6.17
N PHE A 238 -11.30 -1.57 6.26
CA PHE A 238 -9.99 -1.07 5.83
C PHE A 238 -10.00 -0.62 4.36
N PHE A 239 -10.50 -1.46 3.45
CA PHE A 239 -10.55 -1.11 2.03
C PHE A 239 -11.52 0.03 1.74
N SER A 240 -12.65 0.12 2.43
CA SER A 240 -13.62 1.22 2.28
C SER A 240 -12.97 2.59 2.54
N VAL A 241 -12.00 2.68 3.46
CA VAL A 241 -11.27 3.91 3.76
C VAL A 241 -10.19 4.21 2.71
N ILE A 242 -9.50 3.18 2.20
CA ILE A 242 -8.37 3.32 1.26
C ILE A 242 -8.82 3.62 -0.18
N VAL A 243 -9.98 3.09 -0.57
CA VAL A 243 -10.51 3.22 -1.93
C VAL A 243 -11.57 4.29 -2.08
N SER A 244 -11.94 4.98 -1.00
CA SER A 244 -12.79 6.16 -1.10
C SER A 244 -12.02 7.24 -1.87
N GLY A 245 -12.27 7.29 -3.18
CA GLY A 245 -11.83 8.33 -4.10
C GLY A 245 -12.67 9.60 -3.91
N PRO A 246 -12.56 10.57 -4.83
CA PRO A 246 -13.54 11.64 -4.96
C PRO A 246 -14.96 11.11 -5.10
#